data_AF-A0A7S4BGC9-F1
#
_entry.id   AF-A0A7S4BGC9-F1
#
_cell.length_a   1.000
_cell.length_b   1.000
_cell.length_c   1.000
_cell.angle_alpha   90.00
_cell.angle_beta   90.00
_cell.angle_gamma   90.00
#
_symmetry.space_group_name_H-M   'P 1'
#
loop_
_entity.id
_entity.type
_entity.pdbx_description
1 polymer ?
#
loop_
_entity_poly.entity_id
_entity_poly.type
_entity_poly.pdbx_seq_one_letter_code
_entity_poly.pdbx_strand_id
1 'polypeptide(L)'
;AAAAAAAAAAAAASTAASPSRPLVLRVGSAKPLIYDEIRLPCEVAVRALGEYTMRGESSRISSEMSIHSLQDECGWLVFAENTSRLSTMSVMIDASQSFNLLASRRCMETVDAVPPRHAQLLQVFSFCSNQGSSLRMQTQCQSLLGGGEMHSPPLECAMHSAVPASY
;
A
#
# COMPACT_ATOMS: atom_id res chain seq x y z
N ALA A 1 -47.04 11.71 -13.94
CA ALA A 1 -47.02 10.50 -13.09
C ALA A 1 -45.93 9.47 -13.44
N ALA A 2 -45.18 9.59 -14.55
CA ALA A 2 -44.13 8.62 -14.90
C ALA A 2 -42.71 8.97 -14.39
N ALA A 3 -42.44 10.22 -14.03
CA ALA A 3 -41.10 10.67 -13.62
C ALA A 3 -40.72 10.28 -12.17
N ALA A 4 -41.72 10.06 -11.30
CA ALA A 4 -41.47 9.71 -9.89
C ALA A 4 -41.14 8.21 -9.69
N ALA A 5 -41.56 7.34 -10.61
CA ALA A 5 -41.29 5.90 -10.53
C ALA A 5 -39.86 5.54 -10.96
N ALA A 6 -39.22 6.36 -11.82
CA ALA A 6 -37.84 6.15 -12.26
C ALA A 6 -36.80 6.50 -11.18
N ALA A 7 -37.10 7.45 -10.29
CA ALA A 7 -36.22 7.83 -9.20
C ALA A 7 -36.15 6.76 -8.08
N ALA A 8 -37.24 6.03 -7.85
CA ALA A 8 -37.27 4.94 -6.87
C ALA A 8 -36.50 3.70 -7.34
N ALA A 9 -36.45 3.43 -8.65
CA ALA A 9 -35.68 2.31 -9.21
C ALA A 9 -34.16 2.57 -9.23
N ALA A 10 -33.73 3.84 -9.31
CA ALA A 10 -32.32 4.21 -9.22
C ALA A 10 -31.80 4.16 -7.76
N ALA A 11 -32.66 4.41 -6.77
CA ALA A 11 -32.29 4.33 -5.35
C ALA A 11 -32.20 2.87 -4.83
N ALA A 12 -32.88 1.92 -5.48
CA ALA A 12 -32.89 0.50 -5.09
C ALA A 12 -31.73 -0.33 -5.69
N ALA A 13 -30.93 0.23 -6.59
CA ALA A 13 -29.70 -0.41 -7.08
C ALA A 13 -28.44 -0.01 -6.27
N SER A 14 -28.65 0.55 -5.08
CA SER A 14 -27.66 0.93 -4.07
C SER A 14 -27.09 -0.27 -3.28
N THR A 15 -27.03 -1.48 -3.85
CA THR A 15 -26.47 -2.64 -3.13
C THR A 15 -26.02 -3.75 -4.09
N ALA A 16 -24.91 -3.58 -4.79
CA ALA A 16 -24.22 -4.72 -5.41
C ALA A 16 -22.77 -4.37 -5.77
N ALA A 17 -21.85 -5.02 -5.05
CA ALA A 17 -20.46 -5.34 -5.39
C ALA A 17 -19.70 -4.32 -6.25
N SER A 18 -18.76 -3.62 -5.61
CA SER A 18 -17.68 -2.89 -6.27
C SER A 18 -17.07 -3.76 -7.38
N PRO A 19 -16.98 -3.30 -8.64
CA PRO A 19 -16.43 -4.11 -9.71
C PRO A 19 -14.97 -4.41 -9.39
N SER A 20 -14.63 -5.70 -9.21
CA SER A 20 -13.27 -6.20 -9.05
C SER A 20 -12.49 -5.94 -10.34
N ARG A 21 -12.00 -4.72 -10.50
CA ARG A 21 -11.13 -4.37 -11.63
C ARG A 21 -9.79 -5.08 -11.42
N PRO A 22 -9.23 -5.71 -12.47
CA PRO A 22 -7.92 -6.34 -12.36
C PRO A 22 -6.88 -5.27 -12.01
N LEU A 23 -6.19 -5.46 -10.89
CA LEU A 23 -5.07 -4.60 -10.52
C LEU A 23 -3.88 -4.96 -11.40
N VAL A 24 -3.43 -4.00 -12.22
CA VAL A 24 -2.24 -4.15 -13.06
C VAL A 24 -1.03 -3.67 -12.26
N LEU A 25 -0.14 -4.60 -11.88
CA LEU A 25 1.16 -4.25 -11.31
C LEU A 25 2.04 -3.66 -12.43
N ARG A 26 2.38 -2.38 -12.33
CA ARG A 26 3.35 -1.76 -13.25
C ARG A 26 4.76 -2.09 -12.78
N VAL A 27 5.47 -2.92 -13.54
CA VAL A 27 6.90 -3.20 -13.32
C VAL A 27 7.73 -2.24 -14.17
N GLY A 28 8.51 -1.37 -13.53
CA GLY A 28 9.53 -0.56 -14.19
C GLY A 28 10.88 -1.25 -14.09
N SER A 29 11.56 -1.49 -15.22
CA SER A 29 12.89 -2.07 -15.23
C SER A 29 13.81 -1.32 -16.20
N ALA A 30 15.06 -1.14 -15.77
CA ALA A 30 16.14 -0.61 -16.61
C ALA A 30 16.70 -1.67 -17.59
N LYS A 31 16.27 -2.93 -17.48
CA LYS A 31 16.65 -4.06 -18.35
C LYS A 31 15.42 -4.66 -19.04
N PRO A 32 15.54 -5.24 -20.25
CA PRO A 32 14.44 -5.97 -20.89
C PRO A 32 13.95 -7.09 -19.97
N LEU A 33 12.65 -7.07 -19.66
CA LEU A 33 12.00 -8.11 -18.86
C LEU A 33 11.28 -9.08 -19.78
N ILE A 34 11.47 -10.36 -19.54
CA ILE A 34 10.54 -11.41 -19.98
C ILE A 34 9.64 -11.66 -18.78
N TYR A 35 8.34 -11.45 -18.95
CA TYR A 35 7.36 -11.70 -17.89
C TYR A 35 6.09 -12.31 -18.47
N ASP A 36 5.44 -13.14 -17.67
CA ASP A 36 4.09 -13.64 -17.94
C ASP A 36 3.09 -12.85 -17.10
N GLU A 37 1.97 -12.44 -17.70
CA GLU A 37 0.87 -11.82 -16.97
C GLU A 37 0.18 -12.88 -16.10
N ILE A 38 0.31 -12.76 -14.78
CA ILE A 38 -0.41 -13.60 -13.83
C ILE A 38 -1.52 -12.76 -13.20
N ARG A 39 -2.77 -13.19 -13.37
CA ARG A 39 -3.94 -12.57 -12.74
C ARG A 39 -4.22 -13.23 -11.40
N LEU A 40 -4.04 -12.46 -10.32
CA LEU A 40 -4.31 -12.91 -8.95
C LEU A 40 -5.37 -12.02 -8.31
N PRO A 41 -6.22 -12.57 -7.42
CA PRO A 41 -7.03 -11.74 -6.52
C PRO A 41 -6.12 -10.84 -5.67
N CYS A 42 -6.58 -9.60 -5.41
CA CYS A 42 -5.81 -8.62 -4.62
C CYS A 42 -5.36 -9.17 -3.26
N GLU A 43 -6.27 -9.85 -2.56
CA GLU A 43 -5.99 -10.46 -1.25
C GLU A 43 -4.83 -11.47 -1.30
N VAL A 44 -4.75 -12.26 -2.38
CA VAL A 44 -3.67 -13.23 -2.57
C VAL A 44 -2.34 -12.51 -2.81
N ALA A 45 -2.35 -11.45 -3.62
CA ALA A 45 -1.16 -10.65 -3.88
C ALA A 45 -0.66 -9.93 -2.62
N VAL A 46 -1.56 -9.31 -1.85
CA VAL A 46 -1.22 -8.64 -0.59
C VAL A 46 -0.67 -9.63 0.43
N ARG A 47 -1.30 -10.82 0.56
CA ARG A 47 -0.80 -11.86 1.47
C ARG A 47 0.57 -12.36 1.05
N ALA A 48 0.78 -12.64 -0.23
CA ALA A 48 2.08 -13.08 -0.74
C ALA A 48 3.18 -12.04 -0.52
N LEU A 49 2.86 -10.74 -0.70
CA LEU A 49 3.79 -9.64 -0.39
C LEU A 49 4.08 -9.57 1.11
N GLY A 50 3.06 -9.70 1.96
CA GLY A 50 3.23 -9.75 3.42
C GLY A 50 4.16 -10.90 3.83
N GLU A 51 3.83 -12.13 3.43
CA GLU A 51 4.65 -13.33 3.68
C GLU A 51 6.09 -13.17 3.18
N TYR A 52 6.26 -12.58 1.99
CA TYR A 52 7.59 -12.31 1.44
C TYR A 52 8.37 -11.32 2.31
N THR A 53 7.77 -10.18 2.66
CA THR A 53 8.43 -9.13 3.47
C THR A 53 8.74 -9.55 4.91
N MET A 54 7.96 -10.47 5.49
CA MET A 54 8.22 -11.03 6.83
C MET A 54 9.54 -11.83 6.92
N ARG A 55 10.18 -12.16 5.80
CA ARG A 55 11.52 -12.76 5.77
C ARG A 55 12.64 -11.79 6.15
N GLY A 56 12.34 -10.49 6.15
CA GLY A 56 13.27 -9.43 6.47
C GLY A 56 13.22 -9.02 7.94
N GLU A 57 13.49 -7.75 8.19
CA GLU A 57 13.39 -7.14 9.51
C GLU A 57 11.94 -6.78 9.83
N SER A 58 11.58 -6.87 11.11
CA SER A 58 10.24 -6.53 11.59
C SER A 58 10.34 -5.62 12.81
N SER A 59 9.72 -4.45 12.73
CA SER A 59 9.58 -3.50 13.84
C SER A 59 8.16 -3.55 14.37
N ARG A 60 8.02 -3.96 15.63
CA ARG A 60 6.72 -4.05 16.30
C ARG A 60 6.43 -2.75 17.05
N ILE A 61 5.35 -2.07 16.67
CA ILE A 61 4.93 -0.80 17.29
C ILE A 61 3.98 -1.07 18.46
N SER A 62 3.11 -2.07 18.30
CA SER A 62 2.23 -2.58 19.35
C SER A 62 2.00 -4.08 19.16
N SER A 63 1.26 -4.73 20.05
CA SER A 63 0.88 -6.14 19.87
C SER A 63 0.12 -6.40 18.56
N GLU A 64 -0.57 -5.39 18.03
CA GLU A 64 -1.46 -5.49 16.87
C GLU A 64 -0.91 -4.81 15.61
N MET A 65 0.19 -4.05 15.71
CA MET A 65 0.73 -3.24 14.61
C MET A 65 2.22 -3.49 14.40
N SER A 66 2.60 -3.80 13.17
CA SER A 66 3.99 -4.07 12.78
C SER A 66 4.33 -3.47 11.42
N ILE A 67 5.61 -3.15 11.25
CA ILE A 67 6.21 -2.81 9.97
C ILE A 67 7.25 -3.87 9.65
N HIS A 68 7.20 -4.38 8.43
CA HIS A 68 8.12 -5.36 7.88
C HIS A 68 8.91 -4.69 6.76
N SER A 69 10.23 -4.88 6.78
CA SER A 69 11.12 -4.37 5.75
C SER A 69 12.05 -5.48 5.28
N LEU A 70 12.09 -5.70 3.97
CA LEU A 70 12.97 -6.68 3.35
C LEU A 70 13.85 -6.00 2.32
N GLN A 71 15.15 -6.27 2.38
CA GLN A 71 16.11 -5.98 1.32
C GLN A 71 16.38 -7.24 0.50
N ASP A 72 16.35 -7.13 -0.81
CA ASP A 72 16.73 -8.18 -1.76
C ASP A 72 17.67 -7.63 -2.85
N GLU A 73 17.90 -8.42 -3.91
CA GLU A 73 18.74 -8.03 -5.04
C GLU A 73 18.11 -6.94 -5.93
N CYS A 74 16.80 -6.69 -5.79
CA CYS A 74 16.04 -5.74 -6.58
C CYS A 74 15.83 -4.40 -5.85
N GLY A 75 15.91 -4.40 -4.51
CA GLY A 75 15.85 -3.20 -3.69
C GLY A 75 15.30 -3.47 -2.30
N TRP A 76 14.43 -2.57 -1.83
CA TRP A 76 13.79 -2.65 -0.52
C TRP A 76 12.28 -2.56 -0.62
N LEU A 77 11.60 -3.33 0.21
CA LEU A 77 10.16 -3.32 0.36
C LEU A 77 9.82 -2.95 1.80
N VAL A 78 8.81 -2.08 1.97
CA VAL A 78 8.27 -1.69 3.27
C VAL A 78 6.78 -1.98 3.29
N PHE A 79 6.37 -2.81 4.25
CA PHE A 79 5.01 -3.31 4.40
C PHE A 79 4.51 -3.06 5.81
N ALA A 80 3.29 -2.57 5.96
CA ALA A 80 2.64 -2.39 7.26
C ALA A 80 1.50 -3.38 7.42
N GLU A 81 1.41 -3.95 8.62
CA GLU A 81 0.31 -4.80 9.03
C GLU A 81 -0.36 -4.20 10.27
N ASN A 82 -1.66 -3.92 10.14
CA ASN A 82 -2.50 -3.46 11.23
C ASN A 82 -3.60 -4.49 11.50
N THR A 83 -3.36 -5.36 12.48
CA THR A 83 -4.33 -6.36 12.95
C THR A 83 -5.32 -5.79 13.97
N SER A 84 -5.19 -4.51 14.34
CA SER A 84 -6.06 -3.88 15.32
C SER A 84 -7.51 -3.86 14.84
N ARG A 85 -8.44 -3.91 15.80
CA ARG A 85 -9.87 -3.83 15.52
C ARG A 85 -10.41 -2.41 15.50
N LEU A 86 -9.69 -1.46 16.10
CA LEU A 86 -10.21 -0.12 16.41
C LEU A 86 -9.27 1.00 15.96
N SER A 87 -7.96 0.74 15.98
CA SER A 87 -6.97 1.79 15.80
C SER A 87 -6.43 1.79 14.37
N THR A 88 -6.34 2.97 13.80
CA THR A 88 -5.63 3.23 12.54
C THR A 88 -4.15 3.41 12.83
N MET A 89 -3.30 2.89 11.97
CA MET A 89 -1.85 2.99 12.09
C MET A 89 -1.35 4.07 11.13
N SER A 90 -0.89 5.20 11.67
CA SER A 90 -0.20 6.23 10.89
C SER A 90 1.28 5.89 10.79
N VAL A 91 1.80 5.86 9.56
CA VAL A 91 3.20 5.54 9.27
C VAL A 91 3.78 6.66 8.41
N MET A 92 4.82 7.29 8.92
CA MET A 92 5.63 8.25 8.19
C MET A 92 6.97 7.61 7.84
N ILE A 93 7.32 7.64 6.56
CA ILE A 93 8.60 7.17 6.03
C ILE A 93 9.36 8.38 5.49
N ASP A 94 10.60 8.57 5.93
CA ASP A 94 11.54 9.52 5.35
C ASP A 94 12.79 8.77 4.89
N ALA A 95 13.00 8.73 3.58
CA ALA A 95 14.16 8.17 2.92
C ALA A 95 14.97 9.22 2.14
N SER A 96 14.80 10.52 2.44
CA SER A 96 15.43 11.64 1.72
C SER A 96 16.96 11.58 1.68
N GLN A 97 17.59 10.96 2.67
CA GLN A 97 19.05 10.78 2.75
C GLN A 97 19.56 9.53 2.00
N SER A 98 18.69 8.85 1.26
CA SER A 98 19.04 7.66 0.49
C SER A 98 19.67 8.03 -0.85
N PHE A 99 20.46 7.12 -1.41
CA PHE A 99 21.22 7.35 -2.63
C PHE A 99 20.99 6.25 -3.66
N ASN A 100 20.81 6.65 -4.94
CA ASN A 100 20.61 5.76 -6.08
C ASN A 100 19.43 4.78 -5.94
N LEU A 101 18.29 5.30 -5.46
CA LEU A 101 17.02 4.55 -5.34
C LEU A 101 15.89 5.22 -6.12
N LEU A 102 15.01 4.40 -6.69
CA LEU A 102 13.72 4.83 -7.23
C LEU A 102 12.61 4.42 -6.27
N ALA A 103 11.93 5.41 -5.69
CA ALA A 103 10.74 5.16 -4.88
C ALA A 103 9.52 4.90 -5.77
N SER A 104 8.74 3.86 -5.45
CA SER A 104 7.49 3.53 -6.14
C SER A 104 6.46 4.67 -6.11
N ARG A 105 6.47 5.46 -5.04
CA ARG A 105 5.61 6.65 -4.85
C ARG A 105 6.16 7.92 -5.49
N ARG A 106 7.30 7.84 -6.20
CA ARG A 106 8.03 8.98 -6.79
C ARG A 106 8.43 10.06 -5.78
N CYS A 107 8.32 9.78 -4.49
CA CYS A 107 8.69 10.64 -3.39
C CYS A 107 9.45 9.81 -2.36
N MET A 108 10.47 10.42 -1.74
CA MET A 108 11.25 9.77 -0.70
C MET A 108 10.63 9.92 0.69
N GLU A 109 9.64 10.81 0.81
CA GLU A 109 8.90 11.04 2.04
C GLU A 109 7.42 10.68 1.81
N THR A 110 6.87 9.82 2.67
CA THR A 110 5.46 9.46 2.63
C THR A 110 4.83 9.45 4.01
N VAL A 111 3.53 9.71 4.05
CA VAL A 111 2.69 9.51 5.23
C VAL A 111 1.48 8.70 4.80
N ASP A 112 1.31 7.53 5.40
CA ASP A 112 0.23 6.62 5.11
C ASP A 112 -0.55 6.29 6.38
N ALA A 113 -1.87 6.14 6.28
CA ALA A 113 -2.72 5.66 7.37
C ALA A 113 -3.29 4.30 6.96
N VAL A 114 -2.96 3.26 7.71
CA VAL A 114 -3.42 1.89 7.48
C VAL A 114 -4.61 1.60 8.41
N PRO A 115 -5.81 1.39 7.87
CA PRO A 115 -7.01 1.19 8.68
C PRO A 115 -6.97 -0.12 9.49
N PRO A 116 -7.85 -0.27 10.50
CA PRO A 116 -7.98 -1.49 11.28
C PRO A 116 -8.18 -2.73 10.39
N ARG A 117 -7.51 -3.84 10.72
CA ARG A 117 -7.56 -5.12 9.98
C ARG A 117 -7.10 -5.05 8.52
N HIS A 118 -6.23 -4.10 8.19
CA HIS A 118 -5.66 -3.98 6.86
C HIS A 118 -4.15 -4.17 6.90
N ALA A 119 -3.62 -4.61 5.77
CA ALA A 119 -2.20 -4.70 5.53
C ALA A 119 -1.90 -4.08 4.16
N GLN A 120 -0.80 -3.36 4.07
CA GLN A 120 -0.50 -2.54 2.91
C GLN A 120 0.99 -2.46 2.64
N LEU A 121 1.34 -2.56 1.36
CA LEU A 121 2.65 -2.17 0.86
C LEU A 121 2.74 -0.64 0.84
N LEU A 122 3.61 -0.07 1.67
CA LEU A 122 3.76 1.37 1.82
C LEU A 122 4.64 1.95 0.71
N GLN A 123 5.84 1.37 0.56
CA GLN A 123 6.84 1.86 -0.37
C GLN A 123 7.73 0.71 -0.87
N VAL A 124 8.15 0.81 -2.13
CA VAL A 124 9.23 0.01 -2.70
C VAL A 124 10.31 0.96 -3.18
N PHE A 125 11.56 0.65 -2.86
CA PHE A 125 12.73 1.36 -3.36
C PHE A 125 13.54 0.43 -4.25
N SER A 126 13.58 0.70 -5.56
CA SER A 126 14.36 -0.10 -6.51
C SER A 126 15.73 0.51 -6.76
N PHE A 127 16.74 -0.34 -6.99
CA PHE A 127 18.08 0.13 -7.35
C PHE A 127 18.08 0.86 -8.70
N CYS A 128 18.60 2.10 -8.75
CA CYS A 128 18.75 2.85 -10.01
C CYS A 128 19.91 2.34 -10.87
N SER A 129 20.99 1.90 -10.23
CA SER A 129 22.25 1.59 -10.91
C SER A 129 23.05 0.54 -10.16
N ASN A 130 24.05 -0.01 -10.82
CA ASN A 130 25.03 -0.92 -10.24
C ASN A 130 26.21 -0.20 -9.54
N GLN A 131 26.22 1.14 -9.50
CA GLN A 131 27.31 1.92 -8.89
C GLN A 131 27.18 2.09 -7.37
N GLY A 132 26.46 1.18 -6.73
CA GLY A 132 26.12 1.24 -5.32
C GLY A 132 24.86 2.06 -5.06
N SER A 133 24.11 1.60 -4.06
CA SER A 133 22.88 2.22 -3.57
C SER A 133 22.83 2.06 -2.06
N SER A 134 22.25 3.03 -1.38
CA SER A 134 22.09 2.97 0.08
C SER A 134 20.73 3.51 0.47
N LEU A 135 20.03 2.75 1.32
CA LEU A 135 18.79 3.17 1.96
C LEU A 135 19.11 3.73 3.35
N ARG A 136 18.76 4.98 3.60
CA ARG A 136 18.71 5.58 4.93
C ARG A 136 17.28 5.98 5.20
N MET A 137 16.58 5.11 5.91
CA MET A 137 15.16 5.27 6.19
C MET A 137 14.93 5.57 7.67
N GLN A 138 14.16 6.62 7.94
CA GLN A 138 13.55 6.88 9.24
C GLN A 138 12.07 6.57 9.15
N THR A 139 11.56 5.87 10.16
CA THR A 139 10.15 5.48 10.20
C THR A 139 9.56 5.92 11.53
N GLN A 140 8.53 6.76 11.48
CA GLN A 140 7.76 7.17 12.65
C GLN A 140 6.36 6.58 12.56
N CYS A 141 5.89 6.02 13.67
CA CYS A 141 4.62 5.31 13.69
C CYS A 141 3.78 5.77 14.87
N GLN A 142 2.48 5.96 14.61
CA GLN A 142 1.54 6.37 15.63
C GLN A 142 0.24 5.57 15.49
N SER A 143 -0.27 5.07 16.61
CA SER A 143 -1.63 4.52 16.69
C SER A 143 -2.61 5.67 16.92
N LEU A 144 -3.60 5.79 16.05
CA LEU A 144 -4.67 6.79 16.11
C LEU A 144 -6.02 6.09 16.30
N LEU A 145 -6.86 6.64 17.17
CA LEU A 145 -8.23 6.18 17.36
C LEU A 145 -9.11 6.71 16.22
N GLY A 146 -9.69 5.81 15.44
CA GLY A 146 -10.46 6.16 14.25
C GLY A 146 -9.60 6.66 13.09
N GLY A 147 -10.25 6.97 11.96
CA GLY A 147 -9.59 7.40 10.73
C GLY A 147 -9.76 6.39 9.59
N GLY A 148 -9.71 6.90 8.37
CA GLY A 148 -9.72 6.10 7.15
C GLY A 148 -8.31 5.90 6.61
N GLU A 149 -8.21 5.13 5.54
CA GLU A 149 -6.99 5.04 4.76
C GLU A 149 -6.59 6.44 4.23
N MET A 150 -5.30 6.74 4.29
CA MET A 150 -4.75 8.01 3.81
C MET A 150 -3.39 7.76 3.16
N HIS A 151 -3.08 8.51 2.11
CA HIS A 151 -1.82 8.45 1.40
C HIS A 151 -1.34 9.87 1.08
N SER A 152 -0.14 10.21 1.53
CA SER A 152 0.55 11.45 1.20
C SER A 152 1.97 11.15 0.73
N PRO A 153 2.41 11.61 -0.46
CA PRO A 153 1.59 12.28 -1.46
C PRO A 153 0.48 11.35 -1.99
N PRO A 154 -0.61 11.90 -2.54
CA PRO A 154 -1.68 11.09 -3.11
C PRO A 154 -1.13 10.10 -4.14
N LEU A 155 -1.74 8.91 -4.21
CA LEU A 155 -1.39 7.94 -5.24
C LEU A 155 -1.95 8.39 -6.59
N GLU A 156 -1.17 9.18 -7.34
CA GLU A 156 -1.53 9.58 -8.69
C GLU A 156 -1.75 8.34 -9.56
N CYS A 157 -2.97 8.18 -10.09
CA CYS A 157 -3.41 7.00 -10.84
C CYS A 157 -3.52 5.69 -10.03
N ALA A 158 -3.67 5.74 -8.70
CA ALA A 158 -4.08 4.53 -7.96
C ALA A 158 -5.40 3.99 -8.49
N MET A 159 -5.42 2.68 -8.72
CA MET A 159 -6.65 1.96 -9.04
C MET A 159 -7.53 1.71 -7.81
N HIS A 160 -6.99 1.90 -6.60
CA HIS A 160 -7.75 1.83 -5.35
C HIS A 160 -8.09 3.23 -4.86
N SER A 161 -9.35 3.42 -4.45
CA SER A 161 -9.74 4.56 -3.63
C SER A 161 -9.43 4.24 -2.18
N ALA A 162 -8.94 5.23 -1.44
CA ALA A 162 -8.75 5.10 0.00
C ALA A 162 -10.03 4.57 0.69
N VAL A 163 -9.89 3.54 1.52
CA VAL A 163 -10.99 2.96 2.29
C VAL A 163 -11.42 3.97 3.37
N PRO A 164 -12.67 4.46 3.35
CA PRO A 164 -13.14 5.41 4.34
C PRO A 164 -13.21 4.77 5.73
N ALA A 165 -13.12 5.60 6.76
CA ALA A 165 -13.32 5.15 8.14
C ALA A 165 -14.69 4.47 8.26
N SER A 166 -14.69 3.17 8.55
CA SER A 166 -15.92 2.42 8.80
C SER A 166 -16.24 2.58 10.28
N TYR A 167 -17.22 3.43 10.61
CA TYR A 167 -17.77 3.58 11.96
C TYR A 167 -18.86 2.53 12.21
#